data_AF-A0AAU8V3K2-F1
#
_entry.id   AF-A0AAU8V3K2-F1
#
_cell.length_a   1.000
_cell.length_b   1.000
_cell.length_c   1.000
_cell.angle_alpha   90.00
_cell.angle_beta   90.00
_cell.angle_gamma   90.00
#
_symmetry.space_group_name_H-M   'P 1'
#
loop_
_entity.id
_entity.type
_entity.pdbx_description
1 polymer ?
#
loop_
_entity_poly.entity_id
_entity_poly.type
_entity_poly.pdbx_seq_one_letter_code
_entity_poly.pdbx_strand_id
1 'polypeptide(L)'
;MKKTFFLFVTILSLFLFNSCRSDGDWGNNQTNGQFGFTVERDKDFQEKAVGETTDIKFNIKANYDFATVPMVIKYSGDLNGVLKLGDITLEQNKEYELKSASNILKYTGNEAGTHKLKISAKNAKDQSQTEEFELKYGVSDFQVKLEGGNGDFYQGQEISYVGKITPAKNTDTKGYSIKFNSFDGKIKFEGGNVELGKEYPINDISNFSISTLSTKIGQSKLSYTIKNTTVSRDLDIQQNILARTVSFDGDASISKNVLEPNQRFSLQAVVKKNPKVSGDLFYKTWVSGQNVIADGITTTNGTYQQYALGDNNQLKLDLQALKTGDYTLNIQLKDEFGNESDVKQFQIKVDNPIKINSGSVVLLVDKHKGTYQNFDTSWISYKGAKISVNANTGAGNKISKIVVETYFQFRDWAETKHSYTIDYNDFPEKVDEKDRQIDDDQSLDKNNRNNDDVKSGRYVIFVYDTQGRYEKIEGSALIQTQNK
;
A
#
# COMPACT_ATOMS: atom_id res chain seq x y z
N MET A 1 117.17 -23.63 54.84
CA MET A 1 116.48 -23.04 56.01
C MET A 1 115.41 -24.02 56.51
N LYS A 2 115.61 -24.57 57.72
CA LYS A 2 114.61 -24.80 58.80
C LYS A 2 113.18 -25.22 58.36
N LYS A 3 112.79 -26.49 58.61
CA LYS A 3 112.00 -26.96 59.78
C LYS A 3 110.58 -26.36 59.76
N THR A 4 109.50 -27.13 59.61
CA THR A 4 108.93 -28.12 60.55
C THR A 4 107.82 -28.90 59.81
N PHE A 5 107.78 -30.25 59.73
CA PHE A 5 107.58 -31.23 60.81
C PHE A 5 106.27 -30.92 61.57
N PHE A 6 105.28 -31.77 61.84
CA PHE A 6 104.97 -33.19 61.66
C PHE A 6 103.70 -33.37 62.51
N LEU A 7 103.27 -34.62 62.63
CA LEU A 7 102.36 -35.12 63.65
C LEU A 7 100.85 -34.89 63.41
N PHE A 8 100.01 -35.93 63.46
CA PHE A 8 100.23 -37.37 63.50
C PHE A 8 98.85 -38.02 63.60
N VAL A 9 98.75 -39.20 63.01
CA VAL A 9 98.14 -40.39 63.64
C VAL A 9 96.69 -40.28 64.06
N THR A 10 95.84 -41.03 63.36
CA THR A 10 95.34 -42.28 63.95
C THR A 10 94.81 -43.23 62.87
N ILE A 11 95.36 -44.45 62.87
CA ILE A 11 94.65 -45.74 62.69
C ILE A 11 94.22 -46.02 61.23
N LEU A 12 95.01 -46.74 60.45
CA LEU A 12 95.24 -48.19 60.52
C LEU A 12 93.94 -49.00 60.42
N SER A 13 93.81 -49.63 59.25
CA SER A 13 93.18 -50.93 59.03
C SER A 13 91.67 -51.02 59.25
N LEU A 14 90.92 -51.32 58.17
CA LEU A 14 90.54 -52.70 57.87
C LEU A 14 89.50 -52.74 56.73
N PHE A 15 89.78 -53.63 55.77
CA PHE A 15 88.82 -54.42 54.99
C PHE A 15 87.83 -53.77 54.00
N LEU A 16 88.12 -54.06 52.72
CA LEU A 16 87.28 -54.81 51.79
C LEU A 16 85.87 -54.28 51.40
N PHE A 17 85.70 -54.23 50.08
CA PHE A 17 84.45 -54.19 49.30
C PHE A 17 83.51 -53.00 49.57
N ASN A 18 83.57 -52.02 48.69
CA ASN A 18 82.37 -51.60 47.99
C ASN A 18 82.72 -51.17 46.58
N SER A 19 82.19 -51.93 45.63
CA SER A 19 82.01 -51.51 44.25
C SER A 19 81.20 -50.21 44.23
N CYS A 20 81.84 -49.06 44.00
CA CYS A 20 81.12 -47.96 43.39
C CYS A 20 80.93 -48.33 41.92
N ARG A 21 79.74 -48.86 41.65
CA ARG A 21 79.12 -48.89 40.33
C ARG A 21 79.48 -47.60 39.59
N SER A 22 79.85 -47.74 38.33
CA SER A 22 79.51 -46.75 37.30
C SER A 22 78.02 -46.46 37.47
N ASP A 23 77.70 -45.36 38.16
CA ASP A 23 76.33 -44.90 38.24
C ASP A 23 75.93 -44.59 36.80
N GLY A 24 74.87 -45.27 36.36
CA GLY A 24 74.39 -45.14 35.00
C GLY A 24 74.09 -43.68 34.74
N ASP A 25 74.51 -43.20 33.59
CA ASP A 25 73.93 -42.03 32.99
C ASP A 25 72.45 -42.36 32.71
N TRP A 26 71.58 -42.15 33.72
CA TRP A 26 70.13 -42.29 33.60
C TRP A 26 69.62 -41.07 32.82
N GLY A 27 69.82 -41.11 31.49
CA GLY A 27 69.28 -40.12 30.60
C GLY A 27 67.78 -39.92 30.83
N ASN A 28 67.38 -38.65 31.00
CA ASN A 28 66.04 -38.16 31.35
C ASN A 28 64.91 -38.45 30.33
N ASN A 29 64.97 -39.52 29.54
CA ASN A 29 63.99 -39.87 28.51
C ASN A 29 63.86 -41.40 28.29
N GLN A 30 63.90 -42.21 29.35
CA GLN A 30 63.69 -43.66 29.22
C GLN A 30 62.21 -44.03 29.33
N THR A 31 61.52 -44.07 28.20
CA THR A 31 60.14 -44.60 28.08
C THR A 31 60.00 -46.05 28.55
N ASN A 32 61.10 -46.81 28.59
CA ASN A 32 61.14 -48.23 28.97
C ASN A 32 61.59 -48.49 30.42
N GLY A 33 61.77 -47.45 31.24
CA GLY A 33 62.11 -47.59 32.66
C GLY A 33 60.92 -48.01 33.53
N GLN A 34 61.18 -48.45 34.77
CA GLN A 34 60.14 -48.80 35.76
C GLN A 34 59.14 -47.66 36.01
N PHE A 35 59.60 -46.41 35.92
CA PHE A 35 58.78 -45.20 36.03
C PHE A 35 58.58 -44.48 34.68
N GLY A 36 58.89 -45.16 33.58
CA GLY A 36 58.65 -44.67 32.23
C GLY A 36 57.17 -44.65 31.89
N PHE A 37 56.79 -43.73 31.01
CA PHE A 37 55.45 -43.65 30.44
C PHE A 37 55.51 -43.07 29.03
N THR A 38 54.44 -43.28 28.28
CA THR A 38 54.22 -42.69 26.95
C THR A 38 52.91 -41.92 26.93
N VAL A 39 52.74 -41.05 25.93
CA VAL A 39 51.50 -40.31 25.71
C VAL A 39 50.80 -40.88 24.48
N GLU A 40 49.56 -41.32 24.66
CA GLU A 40 48.65 -41.62 23.56
C GLU A 40 47.81 -40.38 23.27
N ARG A 41 47.89 -39.89 22.02
CA ARG A 41 47.28 -38.65 21.59
C ARG A 41 46.72 -38.71 20.18
N ASP A 42 45.86 -37.76 19.88
CA ASP A 42 45.41 -37.51 18.51
C ASP A 42 46.52 -36.77 17.74
N LYS A 43 46.66 -37.09 16.44
CA LYS A 43 47.71 -36.55 15.56
C LYS A 43 47.18 -35.55 14.54
N ASP A 44 45.96 -35.78 14.06
CA ASP A 44 45.35 -34.98 12.99
C ASP A 44 44.14 -34.23 13.54
N PHE A 45 44.12 -32.91 13.34
CA PHE A 45 43.02 -32.05 13.72
C PHE A 45 42.44 -31.37 12.48
N GLN A 46 41.11 -31.34 12.41
CA GLN A 46 40.44 -30.51 11.42
C GLN A 46 40.64 -29.04 11.77
N GLU A 47 40.82 -28.21 10.76
CA GLU A 47 40.80 -26.76 10.93
C GLU A 47 39.45 -26.31 11.50
N LYS A 48 39.47 -25.37 12.44
CA LYS A 48 38.30 -24.82 13.13
C LYS A 48 38.20 -23.31 12.94
N ALA A 49 37.03 -22.74 13.19
CA ALA A 49 36.91 -21.28 13.24
C ALA A 49 37.47 -20.71 14.54
N VAL A 50 38.02 -19.50 14.51
CA VAL A 50 38.39 -18.75 15.73
C VAL A 50 37.19 -18.71 16.70
N GLY A 51 37.45 -19.08 17.95
CA GLY A 51 36.45 -19.19 19.03
C GLY A 51 35.84 -20.59 19.19
N GLU A 52 36.07 -21.52 18.27
CA GLU A 52 35.62 -22.90 18.42
C GLU A 52 36.56 -23.71 19.32
N THR A 53 36.04 -24.77 19.93
CA THR A 53 36.80 -25.63 20.85
C THR A 53 37.19 -26.93 20.18
N THR A 54 38.48 -27.29 20.22
CA THR A 54 39.03 -28.57 19.81
C THR A 54 39.29 -29.45 21.03
N ASP A 55 38.78 -30.67 20.98
CA ASP A 55 39.09 -31.70 21.97
C ASP A 55 40.41 -32.39 21.59
N ILE A 56 41.31 -32.54 22.55
CA ILE A 56 42.65 -33.12 22.38
C ILE A 56 42.78 -34.31 23.33
N LYS A 57 42.90 -35.53 22.80
CA LYS A 57 43.27 -36.69 23.62
C LYS A 57 44.71 -36.56 24.10
N PHE A 58 44.91 -36.72 25.41
CA PHE A 58 46.22 -36.72 26.06
C PHE A 58 46.26 -37.79 27.16
N ASN A 59 46.31 -39.06 26.75
CA ASN A 59 46.28 -40.19 27.66
C ASN A 59 47.69 -40.62 28.06
N ILE A 60 47.90 -40.90 29.35
CA ILE A 60 49.14 -41.42 29.89
C ILE A 60 49.10 -42.96 29.88
N LYS A 61 50.07 -43.57 29.20
CA LYS A 61 50.34 -45.01 29.25
C LYS A 61 51.61 -45.25 30.06
N ALA A 62 51.44 -45.43 31.37
CA ALA A 62 52.53 -45.66 32.31
C ALA A 62 52.89 -47.16 32.42
N ASN A 63 54.17 -47.46 32.68
CA ASN A 63 54.65 -48.81 32.98
C ASN A 63 54.38 -49.22 34.45
N TYR A 64 53.62 -48.40 35.18
CA TYR A 64 53.28 -48.52 36.59
C TYR A 64 51.81 -48.16 36.80
N ASP A 65 51.26 -48.48 37.97
CA ASP A 65 49.92 -48.04 38.35
C ASP A 65 49.89 -46.51 38.53
N PHE A 66 49.18 -45.82 37.63
CA PHE A 66 49.10 -44.35 37.59
C PHE A 66 48.75 -43.74 38.95
N ALA A 67 47.89 -44.38 39.75
CA ALA A 67 47.46 -43.86 41.05
C ALA A 67 48.60 -43.81 42.09
N THR A 68 49.68 -44.55 41.88
CA THR A 68 50.77 -44.70 42.86
C THR A 68 51.88 -43.66 42.72
N VAL A 69 51.96 -42.96 41.59
CA VAL A 69 52.99 -41.95 41.33
C VAL A 69 52.33 -40.67 40.80
N PRO A 70 52.28 -39.58 41.60
CA PRO A 70 51.68 -38.33 41.17
C PRO A 70 52.30 -37.77 39.89
N MET A 71 51.46 -37.17 39.05
CA MET A 71 51.85 -36.55 37.79
C MET A 71 51.29 -35.14 37.67
N VAL A 72 52.04 -34.30 36.97
CA VAL A 72 51.63 -32.94 36.64
C VAL A 72 51.62 -32.73 35.13
N ILE A 73 50.76 -31.84 34.66
CA ILE A 73 50.68 -31.33 33.30
C ILE A 73 51.03 -29.85 33.26
N LYS A 74 51.70 -29.45 32.20
CA LYS A 74 52.02 -28.06 31.87
C LYS A 74 51.88 -27.86 30.37
N TYR A 75 51.45 -26.68 29.94
CA TYR A 75 51.39 -26.36 28.51
C TYR A 75 51.95 -24.97 28.21
N SER A 76 52.34 -24.77 26.95
CA SER A 76 52.67 -23.46 26.37
C SER A 76 52.10 -23.39 24.96
N GLY A 77 51.77 -22.19 24.48
CA GLY A 77 51.31 -21.95 23.11
C GLY A 77 51.92 -20.69 22.52
N ASP A 78 52.03 -20.63 21.20
CA ASP A 78 52.58 -19.50 20.45
C ASP A 78 51.54 -18.41 20.13
N LEU A 79 50.28 -18.80 19.93
CA LEU A 79 49.15 -17.91 19.62
C LEU A 79 48.11 -17.87 20.74
N ASN A 80 47.27 -16.82 20.74
CA ASN A 80 46.27 -16.61 21.78
C ASN A 80 45.21 -17.71 21.79
N GLY A 81 45.07 -18.42 22.91
CA GLY A 81 44.01 -19.41 23.11
C GLY A 81 43.94 -19.89 24.55
N VAL A 82 42.94 -20.72 24.83
CA VAL A 82 42.61 -21.19 26.17
C VAL A 82 42.59 -22.72 26.18
N LEU A 83 43.41 -23.34 27.03
CA LEU A 83 43.40 -24.78 27.26
C LEU A 83 42.72 -25.11 28.59
N LYS A 84 41.79 -26.08 28.59
CA LYS A 84 41.12 -26.56 29.79
C LYS A 84 41.37 -28.05 30.02
N LEU A 85 41.49 -28.43 31.29
CA LEU A 85 41.47 -29.82 31.78
C LEU A 85 40.25 -29.97 32.70
N GLY A 86 39.20 -30.63 32.21
CA GLY A 86 37.89 -30.61 32.87
C GLY A 86 37.36 -29.17 32.96
N ASP A 87 37.01 -28.73 34.17
CA ASP A 87 36.53 -27.37 34.44
C ASP A 87 37.66 -26.36 34.70
N ILE A 88 38.91 -26.83 34.82
CA ILE A 88 40.05 -25.97 35.14
C ILE A 88 40.60 -25.36 33.86
N THR A 89 40.71 -24.03 33.84
CA THR A 89 41.44 -23.30 32.80
C THR A 89 42.92 -23.25 33.17
N LEU A 90 43.77 -23.75 32.28
CA LEU A 90 45.21 -23.84 32.51
C LEU A 90 45.87 -22.50 32.12
N GLU A 91 46.76 -22.00 32.96
CA GLU A 91 47.67 -20.90 32.65
C GLU A 91 48.93 -21.45 31.98
N GLN A 92 49.47 -20.74 30.99
CA GLN A 92 50.69 -21.18 30.31
C GLN A 92 51.86 -21.29 31.28
N ASN A 93 52.71 -22.31 31.09
CA ASN A 93 53.91 -22.62 31.86
C ASN A 93 53.68 -22.93 33.36
N LYS A 94 52.43 -23.08 33.81
CA LYS A 94 52.07 -23.48 35.17
C LYS A 94 51.75 -24.97 35.23
N GLU A 95 52.15 -25.62 36.32
CA GLU A 95 51.91 -27.05 36.55
C GLU A 95 50.57 -27.27 37.26
N TYR A 96 49.83 -28.27 36.80
CA TYR A 96 48.55 -28.72 37.36
C TYR A 96 48.57 -30.22 37.57
N GLU A 97 47.90 -30.72 38.59
CA GLU A 97 47.82 -32.16 38.87
C GLU A 97 47.03 -32.91 37.78
N LEU A 98 47.59 -34.03 37.30
CA LEU A 98 46.89 -34.99 36.46
C LEU A 98 46.22 -36.05 37.34
N LYS A 99 44.89 -36.00 37.45
CA LYS A 99 44.11 -36.91 38.29
C LYS A 99 43.69 -38.22 37.59
N SER A 100 43.86 -38.29 36.28
CA SER A 100 43.43 -39.42 35.45
C SER A 100 44.52 -39.77 34.43
N ALA A 101 44.66 -41.07 34.17
CA ALA A 101 45.48 -41.54 33.05
C ALA A 101 44.83 -41.25 31.69
N SER A 102 43.50 -41.16 31.63
CA SER A 102 42.76 -40.80 30.40
C SER A 102 42.28 -39.35 30.49
N ASN A 103 42.72 -38.50 29.57
CA ASN A 103 42.39 -37.08 29.59
C ASN A 103 41.94 -36.59 28.21
N ILE A 104 40.91 -35.75 28.22
CA ILE A 104 40.49 -34.95 27.07
C ILE A 104 40.68 -33.48 27.48
N LEU A 105 41.61 -32.81 26.81
CA LEU A 105 41.83 -31.39 26.98
C LEU A 105 40.96 -30.63 25.97
N LYS A 106 40.46 -29.45 26.37
CA LYS A 106 39.65 -28.60 25.49
C LYS A 106 40.42 -27.33 25.17
N TYR A 107 40.78 -27.14 23.91
CA TYR A 107 41.50 -25.95 23.46
C TYR A 107 40.62 -25.06 22.60
N THR A 108 40.52 -23.76 22.92
CA THR A 108 39.84 -22.75 22.11
C THR A 108 40.86 -21.76 21.55
N GLY A 109 41.01 -21.71 20.23
CA GLY A 109 41.88 -20.72 19.57
C GLY A 109 41.16 -19.38 19.45
N ASN A 110 41.75 -18.30 19.96
CA ASN A 110 41.16 -16.95 19.95
C ASN A 110 41.79 -16.03 18.90
N GLU A 111 42.63 -16.58 18.03
CA GLU A 111 43.37 -15.89 16.98
C GLU A 111 43.39 -16.79 15.75
N ALA A 112 43.43 -16.20 14.54
CA ALA A 112 43.55 -16.99 13.32
C ALA A 112 45.02 -17.36 13.08
N GLY A 113 45.28 -18.61 12.71
CA GLY A 113 46.63 -19.11 12.46
C GLY A 113 46.78 -20.60 12.77
N THR A 114 48.00 -21.10 12.67
CA THR A 114 48.35 -22.45 13.15
C THR A 114 48.90 -22.33 14.56
N HIS A 115 48.14 -22.77 15.56
CA HIS A 115 48.51 -22.76 16.96
C HIS A 115 49.40 -23.97 17.25
N LYS A 116 50.62 -23.72 17.73
CA LYS A 116 51.57 -24.74 18.17
C LYS A 116 51.52 -24.85 19.68
N LEU A 117 50.90 -25.90 20.18
CA LEU A 117 50.82 -26.20 21.60
C LEU A 117 51.89 -27.21 21.98
N LYS A 118 52.66 -26.92 23.03
CA LYS A 118 53.51 -27.93 23.68
C LYS A 118 52.85 -28.32 24.98
N ILE A 119 52.54 -29.61 25.13
CA ILE A 119 51.92 -30.15 26.34
C ILE A 119 52.88 -31.17 26.92
N SER A 120 53.36 -30.90 28.13
CA SER A 120 54.31 -31.74 28.85
C SER A 120 53.64 -32.37 30.07
N ALA A 121 53.87 -33.66 30.27
CA ALA A 121 53.58 -34.34 31.53
C ALA A 121 54.87 -34.75 32.22
N LYS A 122 54.89 -34.67 33.56
CA LYS A 122 56.03 -35.04 34.39
C LYS A 122 55.53 -35.83 35.60
N ASN A 123 56.20 -36.93 35.95
CA ASN A 123 55.91 -37.66 37.18
C ASN A 123 56.83 -37.26 38.33
N ALA A 124 56.48 -37.66 39.56
CA ALA A 124 57.26 -37.39 40.76
C ALA A 124 58.66 -38.06 40.80
N LYS A 125 59.03 -38.83 39.77
CA LYS A 125 60.36 -39.43 39.56
C LYS A 125 61.17 -38.73 38.47
N ASP A 126 60.77 -37.50 38.15
CA ASP A 126 61.37 -36.63 37.15
C ASP A 126 61.37 -37.17 35.71
N GLN A 127 60.64 -38.25 35.42
CA GLN A 127 60.39 -38.67 34.05
C GLN A 127 59.39 -37.71 33.40
N SER A 128 59.69 -37.27 32.18
CA SER A 128 58.86 -36.32 31.44
C SER A 128 58.62 -36.77 30.01
N GLN A 129 57.48 -36.39 29.46
CA GLN A 129 57.16 -36.53 28.03
C GLN A 129 56.52 -35.23 27.57
N THR A 130 56.90 -34.75 26.39
CA THR A 130 56.36 -33.53 25.79
C THR A 130 55.88 -33.81 24.38
N GLU A 131 54.65 -33.39 24.10
CA GLU A 131 54.02 -33.56 22.80
C GLU A 131 53.67 -32.20 22.20
N GLU A 132 53.87 -32.07 20.89
CA GLU A 132 53.55 -30.85 20.13
C GLU A 132 52.29 -31.07 19.28
N PHE A 133 51.31 -30.17 19.41
CA PHE A 133 50.06 -30.19 18.67
C PHE A 133 50.01 -28.98 17.73
N GLU A 134 49.60 -29.20 16.49
CA GLU A 134 49.33 -28.14 15.53
C GLU A 134 47.82 -28.07 15.28
N LEU A 135 47.20 -26.97 15.70
CA LEU A 135 45.77 -26.74 15.56
C LEU A 135 45.54 -25.53 14.66
N LYS A 136 44.87 -25.72 13.53
CA LYS A 136 44.59 -24.63 12.60
C LYS A 136 43.27 -23.97 12.96
N TYR A 137 43.33 -22.65 13.15
CA TYR A 137 42.17 -21.80 13.37
C TYR A 137 42.07 -20.77 12.24
N GLY A 138 40.94 -20.79 11.53
CA GLY A 138 40.68 -19.93 10.38
C GLY A 138 39.58 -18.91 10.67
N VAL A 139 39.46 -17.96 9.74
CA VAL A 139 38.30 -17.06 9.69
C VAL A 139 37.11 -17.84 9.11
N SER A 140 35.97 -17.83 9.80
CA SER A 140 34.74 -18.43 9.31
C SER A 140 34.07 -17.50 8.31
N ASP A 141 34.60 -17.46 7.09
CA ASP A 141 33.99 -16.66 6.04
C ASP A 141 32.69 -17.32 5.50
N PHE A 142 31.82 -16.53 4.87
CA PHE A 142 30.57 -17.00 4.32
C PHE A 142 30.12 -16.14 3.14
N GLN A 143 29.30 -16.74 2.28
CA GLN A 143 28.59 -16.05 1.20
C GLN A 143 27.11 -15.95 1.51
N VAL A 144 26.48 -14.85 1.08
CA VAL A 144 25.03 -14.65 1.20
C VAL A 144 24.45 -14.57 -0.20
N LYS A 145 23.42 -15.39 -0.45
CA LYS A 145 22.58 -15.29 -1.64
C LYS A 145 21.17 -14.93 -1.20
N LEU A 146 20.58 -13.93 -1.84
CA LEU A 146 19.15 -13.65 -1.73
C LEU A 146 18.50 -13.90 -3.09
N GLU A 147 17.35 -14.55 -3.05
CA GLU A 147 16.46 -14.75 -4.19
C GLU A 147 15.10 -14.11 -3.89
N GLY A 148 14.42 -13.63 -4.92
CA GLY A 148 13.20 -12.83 -4.78
C GLY A 148 13.42 -11.38 -5.18
N GLY A 149 12.39 -10.56 -5.07
CA GLY A 149 12.45 -9.18 -5.55
C GLY A 149 12.61 -9.04 -7.07
N ASN A 150 12.17 -10.03 -7.85
CA ASN A 150 12.09 -9.93 -9.30
C ASN A 150 10.69 -9.46 -9.73
N GLY A 151 10.61 -8.39 -10.53
CA GLY A 151 9.37 -7.89 -11.12
C GLY A 151 9.06 -6.43 -10.78
N ASP A 152 7.86 -6.01 -11.16
CA ASP A 152 7.33 -4.69 -10.88
C ASP A 152 6.69 -4.67 -9.49
N PHE A 153 7.19 -3.79 -8.61
CA PHE A 153 6.66 -3.62 -7.26
C PHE A 153 5.92 -2.32 -7.14
N TYR A 154 4.72 -2.37 -6.59
CA TYR A 154 3.88 -1.19 -6.45
C TYR A 154 3.83 -0.72 -5.00
N GLN A 155 3.55 0.57 -4.82
CA GLN A 155 3.34 1.19 -3.51
C GLN A 155 2.43 0.34 -2.61
N GLY A 156 2.86 0.11 -1.36
CA GLY A 156 2.12 -0.69 -0.39
C GLY A 156 2.07 -2.20 -0.65
N GLN A 157 2.79 -2.71 -1.65
CA GLN A 157 2.95 -4.15 -1.88
C GLN A 157 4.03 -4.72 -0.97
N GLU A 158 3.77 -5.91 -0.41
CA GLU A 158 4.80 -6.69 0.29
C GLU A 158 5.66 -7.44 -0.74
N ILE A 159 6.98 -7.32 -0.59
CA ILE A 159 7.99 -7.96 -1.44
C ILE A 159 8.75 -8.95 -0.58
N SER A 160 8.82 -10.20 -1.01
CA SER A 160 9.44 -11.29 -0.25
C SER A 160 10.76 -11.73 -0.86
N TYR A 161 11.69 -12.08 0.02
CA TYR A 161 13.03 -12.58 -0.27
C TYR A 161 13.30 -13.84 0.53
N VAL A 162 13.98 -14.78 -0.10
CA VAL A 162 14.49 -16.00 0.52
C VAL A 162 16.01 -15.94 0.48
N GLY A 163 16.61 -16.03 1.65
CA GLY A 163 18.05 -15.96 1.85
C GLY A 163 18.67 -17.31 2.15
N LYS A 164 19.90 -17.47 1.66
CA LYS A 164 20.78 -18.59 1.94
C LYS A 164 22.18 -18.10 2.25
N ILE A 165 22.70 -18.49 3.41
CA ILE A 165 24.10 -18.35 3.78
C ILE A 165 24.82 -19.66 3.45
N THR A 166 25.95 -19.55 2.76
CA THR A 166 26.85 -20.68 2.48
C THR A 166 28.15 -20.44 3.24
N PRO A 167 28.37 -21.12 4.38
CA PRO A 167 29.63 -21.03 5.12
C PRO A 167 30.79 -21.59 4.30
N ALA A 168 32.01 -21.13 4.61
CA ALA A 168 33.23 -21.74 4.06
C ALA A 168 33.33 -23.22 4.47
N LYS A 169 34.08 -24.00 3.69
CA LYS A 169 34.24 -25.45 3.93
C LYS A 169 34.75 -25.70 5.37
N ASN A 170 34.16 -26.69 6.05
CA ASN A 170 34.51 -27.11 7.41
C ASN A 170 34.26 -26.07 8.52
N THR A 171 33.39 -25.08 8.31
CA THR A 171 33.01 -24.10 9.33
C THR A 171 31.63 -24.40 9.93
N ASP A 172 31.37 -23.96 11.16
CA ASP A 172 30.06 -24.13 11.80
C ASP A 172 28.94 -23.41 11.03
N THR A 173 27.75 -24.02 11.10
CA THR A 173 26.51 -23.54 10.49
C THR A 173 25.66 -22.72 11.48
N LYS A 174 26.15 -22.52 12.70
CA LYS A 174 25.46 -21.82 13.79
C LYS A 174 26.10 -20.46 14.08
N GLY A 175 25.41 -19.66 14.91
CA GLY A 175 25.93 -18.37 15.41
C GLY A 175 25.79 -17.21 14.43
N TYR A 176 25.00 -17.38 13.36
CA TYR A 176 24.69 -16.30 12.44
C TYR A 176 23.61 -15.38 12.99
N SER A 177 23.76 -14.08 12.74
CA SER A 177 22.76 -13.07 13.08
C SER A 177 22.63 -12.02 11.98
N ILE A 178 21.46 -11.42 11.89
CA ILE A 178 21.13 -10.34 10.97
C ILE A 178 20.74 -9.09 11.76
N LYS A 179 21.19 -7.92 11.30
CA LYS A 179 20.81 -6.60 11.80
C LYS A 179 20.31 -5.75 10.65
N PHE A 180 19.11 -5.21 10.77
CA PHE A 180 18.55 -4.32 9.76
C PHE A 180 18.93 -2.88 10.11
N ASN A 181 19.68 -2.22 9.24
CA ASN A 181 20.31 -0.93 9.54
C ASN A 181 19.42 0.25 9.16
N SER A 182 18.83 0.21 7.96
CA SER A 182 18.00 1.30 7.45
C SER A 182 17.02 0.81 6.39
N PHE A 183 15.78 1.28 6.44
CA PHE A 183 14.80 1.13 5.38
C PHE A 183 13.69 2.17 5.51
N ASP A 184 13.22 2.71 4.39
CA ASP A 184 12.08 3.62 4.34
C ASP A 184 10.79 2.82 4.09
N GLY A 185 10.38 2.08 5.11
CA GLY A 185 9.23 1.17 5.06
C GLY A 185 9.19 0.21 6.24
N LYS A 186 8.36 -0.83 6.12
CA LYS A 186 8.24 -1.92 7.10
C LYS A 186 9.07 -3.13 6.65
N ILE A 187 9.70 -3.80 7.60
CA ILE A 187 10.47 -5.02 7.39
C ILE A 187 9.86 -6.13 8.26
N LYS A 188 9.73 -7.34 7.71
CA LYS A 188 9.56 -8.55 8.51
C LYS A 188 10.74 -9.50 8.28
N PHE A 189 11.12 -10.19 9.34
CA PHE A 189 12.10 -11.26 9.33
C PHE A 189 11.47 -12.49 9.97
N GLU A 190 11.47 -13.62 9.26
CA GLU A 190 10.74 -14.84 9.68
C GLU A 190 9.28 -14.58 10.04
N GLY A 191 8.61 -13.71 9.27
CA GLY A 191 7.23 -13.30 9.49
C GLY A 191 7.00 -12.33 10.65
N GLY A 192 8.00 -12.11 11.51
CA GLY A 192 7.94 -11.17 12.63
C GLY A 192 8.36 -9.75 12.24
N ASN A 193 7.73 -8.74 12.84
CA ASN A 193 8.13 -7.35 12.63
C ASN A 193 9.53 -7.08 13.20
N VAL A 194 10.29 -6.24 12.51
CA VAL A 194 11.67 -5.90 12.85
C VAL A 194 11.78 -4.48 13.41
N GLU A 195 12.69 -4.30 14.37
CA GLU A 195 13.18 -3.01 14.86
C GLU A 195 14.57 -2.75 14.26
N LEU A 196 14.78 -1.55 13.68
CA LEU A 196 16.07 -1.19 13.12
C LEU A 196 17.16 -1.14 14.21
N GLY A 197 18.37 -1.57 13.85
CA GLY A 197 19.53 -1.62 14.74
C GLY A 197 19.56 -2.83 15.69
N LYS A 198 18.48 -3.60 15.79
CA LYS A 198 18.41 -4.82 16.60
C LYS A 198 18.94 -6.03 15.85
N GLU A 199 19.62 -6.91 16.59
CA GLU A 199 20.15 -8.17 16.07
C GLU A 199 19.17 -9.32 16.27
N TYR A 200 19.02 -10.15 15.24
CA TYR A 200 18.14 -11.31 15.21
C TYR A 200 18.95 -12.56 14.84
N PRO A 201 18.76 -13.69 15.55
CA PRO A 201 19.45 -14.94 15.19
C PRO A 201 18.89 -15.51 13.88
N ILE A 202 19.78 -16.05 13.05
CA ILE A 202 19.41 -16.81 11.85
C ILE A 202 19.53 -18.30 12.20
N ASN A 203 18.39 -18.94 12.47
CA ASN A 203 18.38 -20.34 12.92
C ASN A 203 18.53 -21.33 11.77
N ASP A 204 17.91 -21.04 10.62
CA ASP A 204 18.07 -21.81 9.38
C ASP A 204 18.85 -20.98 8.36
N ILE A 205 20.16 -21.20 8.32
CA ILE A 205 21.05 -20.51 7.38
C ILE A 205 20.82 -20.94 5.92
N SER A 206 20.12 -22.04 5.68
CA SER A 206 19.86 -22.55 4.33
C SER A 206 18.62 -21.92 3.69
N ASN A 207 17.72 -21.39 4.52
CA ASN A 207 16.43 -20.85 4.12
C ASN A 207 15.89 -19.90 5.19
N PHE A 208 16.22 -18.61 5.08
CA PHE A 208 15.64 -17.57 5.93
C PHE A 208 14.80 -16.59 5.11
N SER A 209 13.81 -15.96 5.73
CA SER A 209 12.85 -15.10 5.02
C SER A 209 12.92 -13.64 5.45
N ILE A 210 12.93 -12.74 4.48
CA ILE A 210 12.83 -11.30 4.66
C ILE A 210 11.67 -10.81 3.81
N SER A 211 10.80 -9.95 4.34
CA SER A 211 9.85 -9.20 3.53
C SER A 211 9.92 -7.71 3.81
N THR A 212 9.61 -6.92 2.80
CA THR A 212 9.64 -5.46 2.85
C THR A 212 8.35 -4.89 2.29
N LEU A 213 7.87 -3.80 2.87
CA LEU A 213 6.74 -3.03 2.35
C LEU A 213 7.07 -1.54 2.42
N SER A 214 7.05 -0.86 1.28
CA SER A 214 7.22 0.59 1.23
C SER A 214 6.01 1.25 0.59
N THR A 215 5.62 2.41 1.12
CA THR A 215 4.58 3.28 0.57
C THR A 215 5.19 4.49 -0.14
N LYS A 216 6.50 4.53 -0.38
CA LYS A 216 7.16 5.64 -1.07
C LYS A 216 7.53 5.20 -2.48
N ILE A 217 7.21 6.04 -3.45
CA ILE A 217 7.49 5.80 -4.87
C ILE A 217 8.97 6.07 -5.16
N GLY A 218 9.55 5.31 -6.08
CA GLY A 218 10.92 5.44 -6.56
C GLY A 218 11.87 4.41 -5.96
N GLN A 219 13.17 4.73 -5.99
CA GLN A 219 14.20 3.84 -5.47
C GLN A 219 14.12 3.75 -3.95
N SER A 220 14.08 2.52 -3.45
CA SER A 220 14.18 2.19 -2.03
C SER A 220 15.34 1.23 -1.80
N LYS A 221 16.02 1.40 -0.67
CA LYS A 221 17.19 0.61 -0.29
C LYS A 221 17.02 0.10 1.13
N LEU A 222 16.98 -1.23 1.29
CA LEU A 222 17.15 -1.89 2.57
C LEU A 222 18.64 -2.15 2.77
N SER A 223 19.24 -1.55 3.81
CA SER A 223 20.61 -1.87 4.23
C SER A 223 20.57 -2.77 5.46
N TYR A 224 21.35 -3.85 5.47
CA TYR A 224 21.41 -4.80 6.57
C TYR A 224 22.80 -5.43 6.68
N THR A 225 23.11 -5.97 7.85
CA THR A 225 24.39 -6.63 8.15
C THR A 225 24.10 -8.07 8.54
N ILE A 226 24.82 -9.02 7.96
CA ILE A 226 24.87 -10.40 8.46
C ILE A 226 26.24 -10.63 9.07
N LYS A 227 26.30 -11.27 10.24
CA LYS A 227 27.56 -11.61 10.90
C LYS A 227 27.53 -13.00 11.51
N ASN A 228 28.70 -13.57 11.69
CA ASN A 228 28.95 -14.69 12.59
C ASN A 228 29.99 -14.27 13.66
N THR A 229 30.64 -15.22 14.32
CA THR A 229 31.63 -14.96 15.38
C THR A 229 32.91 -14.27 14.89
N THR A 230 33.23 -14.34 13.61
CA THR A 230 34.53 -13.89 13.06
C THR A 230 34.41 -12.85 11.96
N VAL A 231 33.29 -12.82 11.22
CA VAL A 231 33.09 -11.95 10.04
C VAL A 231 31.75 -11.24 10.12
N SER A 232 31.72 -10.00 9.65
CA SER A 232 30.53 -9.18 9.44
C SER A 232 30.50 -8.67 8.01
N ARG A 233 29.33 -8.75 7.34
CA ARG A 233 29.12 -8.30 5.97
C ARG A 233 27.93 -7.35 5.89
N ASP A 234 28.19 -6.16 5.38
CA ASP A 234 27.14 -5.20 5.02
C ASP A 234 26.61 -5.50 3.62
N LEU A 235 25.30 -5.51 3.50
CA LEU A 235 24.57 -5.93 2.31
C LEU A 235 23.40 -4.97 2.07
N ASP A 236 22.89 -4.97 0.85
CA ASP A 236 21.70 -4.22 0.52
C ASP A 236 20.76 -4.93 -0.46
N ILE A 237 19.48 -4.57 -0.34
CA ILE A 237 18.44 -4.89 -1.31
C ILE A 237 17.97 -3.56 -1.90
N GLN A 238 18.05 -3.45 -3.23
CA GLN A 238 17.54 -2.32 -3.98
C GLN A 238 16.21 -2.67 -4.63
N GLN A 239 15.27 -1.75 -4.53
CA GLN A 239 13.91 -1.91 -5.03
C GLN A 239 13.52 -0.64 -5.79
N ASN A 240 12.76 -0.79 -6.87
CA ASN A 240 12.10 0.32 -7.52
C ASN A 240 10.60 0.19 -7.29
N ILE A 241 10.01 1.11 -6.53
CA ILE A 241 8.60 1.11 -6.18
C ILE A 241 7.83 1.99 -7.16
N LEU A 242 6.96 1.38 -7.95
CA LEU A 242 6.09 2.04 -8.90
C LEU A 242 4.87 2.65 -8.20
N ALA A 243 4.43 3.80 -8.72
CA ALA A 243 3.15 4.39 -8.34
C ALA A 243 2.00 3.47 -8.76
N ARG A 244 0.96 3.40 -7.93
CA ARG A 244 -0.33 2.86 -8.37
C ARG A 244 -1.10 3.93 -9.11
N THR A 245 -2.02 3.50 -9.96
CA THR A 245 -2.88 4.42 -10.70
C THR A 245 -4.34 4.19 -10.38
N VAL A 246 -5.09 5.29 -10.34
CA VAL A 246 -6.55 5.33 -10.27
C VAL A 246 -7.07 6.18 -11.41
N SER A 247 -8.10 5.69 -12.09
CA SER A 247 -8.65 6.34 -13.29
C SER A 247 -10.12 6.00 -13.47
N PHE A 248 -10.79 6.75 -14.33
CA PHE A 248 -12.11 6.40 -14.82
C PHE A 248 -11.96 5.36 -15.94
N ASP A 249 -12.67 4.24 -15.82
CA ASP A 249 -12.72 3.19 -16.84
C ASP A 249 -13.82 3.53 -17.86
N GLY A 250 -13.43 4.18 -18.94
CA GLY A 250 -14.35 4.75 -19.93
C GLY A 250 -14.91 6.12 -19.53
N ASP A 251 -16.07 6.45 -20.08
CA ASP A 251 -16.69 7.76 -19.87
C ASP A 251 -17.56 7.77 -18.61
N ALA A 252 -17.19 8.63 -17.67
CA ALA A 252 -18.09 9.03 -16.59
C ALA A 252 -19.28 9.82 -17.19
N SER A 253 -20.46 9.67 -16.60
CA SER A 253 -21.70 10.25 -17.12
C SER A 253 -22.52 10.92 -16.03
N ILE A 254 -23.40 11.83 -16.45
CA ILE A 254 -24.39 12.49 -15.61
C ILE A 254 -25.79 12.15 -16.13
N SER A 255 -26.75 11.96 -15.23
CA SER A 255 -28.11 11.59 -15.64
C SER A 255 -28.87 12.72 -16.35
N LYS A 256 -28.50 13.98 -16.11
CA LYS A 256 -29.05 15.19 -16.73
C LYS A 256 -28.03 16.32 -16.70
N ASN A 257 -27.99 17.14 -17.76
CA ASN A 257 -27.12 18.31 -17.89
C ASN A 257 -27.88 19.64 -17.90
N VAL A 258 -29.22 19.62 -18.00
CA VAL A 258 -30.09 20.79 -17.80
C VAL A 258 -31.04 20.50 -16.65
N LEU A 259 -31.08 21.40 -15.68
CA LEU A 259 -31.76 21.21 -14.40
C LEU A 259 -32.55 22.45 -14.00
N GLU A 260 -33.51 22.25 -13.12
CA GLU A 260 -34.19 23.31 -12.38
C GLU A 260 -33.61 23.42 -10.96
N PRO A 261 -33.74 24.58 -10.27
CA PRO A 261 -33.39 24.71 -8.87
C PRO A 261 -34.05 23.62 -8.00
N ASN A 262 -33.27 23.07 -7.07
CA ASN A 262 -33.61 21.94 -6.20
C ASN A 262 -33.78 20.57 -6.88
N GLN A 263 -33.53 20.46 -8.19
CA GLN A 263 -33.61 19.16 -8.87
C GLN A 263 -32.38 18.28 -8.56
N ARG A 264 -32.63 16.99 -8.31
CA ARG A 264 -31.59 15.97 -8.10
C ARG A 264 -31.15 15.32 -9.41
N PHE A 265 -29.88 14.95 -9.47
CA PHE A 265 -29.27 14.20 -10.58
C PHE A 265 -28.16 13.30 -10.02
N SER A 266 -27.66 12.37 -10.84
CA SER A 266 -26.58 11.47 -10.43
C SER A 266 -25.41 11.54 -11.39
N LEU A 267 -24.20 11.40 -10.85
CA LEU A 267 -22.97 11.11 -11.58
C LEU A 267 -22.64 9.63 -11.42
N GLN A 268 -22.36 8.96 -12.53
CA GLN A 268 -22.02 7.53 -12.55
C GLN A 268 -20.73 7.31 -13.34
N ALA A 269 -19.85 6.47 -12.79
CA ALA A 269 -18.62 6.07 -13.48
C ALA A 269 -18.18 4.68 -13.03
N VAL A 270 -17.37 4.02 -13.86
CA VAL A 270 -16.61 2.84 -13.47
C VAL A 270 -15.19 3.30 -13.13
N VAL A 271 -14.62 2.77 -12.04
CA VAL A 271 -13.29 3.13 -11.57
C VAL A 271 -12.31 1.99 -11.82
N LYS A 272 -11.16 2.31 -12.40
CA LYS A 272 -10.06 1.37 -12.61
C LYS A 272 -8.88 1.73 -11.71
N LYS A 273 -8.46 0.76 -10.89
CA LYS A 273 -7.25 0.81 -10.07
C LYS A 273 -6.24 -0.19 -10.62
N ASN A 274 -4.98 0.22 -10.81
CA ASN A 274 -3.93 -0.66 -11.28
C ASN A 274 -2.64 -0.55 -10.46
N PRO A 275 -2.18 -1.65 -9.84
CA PRO A 275 -2.94 -2.86 -9.50
C PRO A 275 -3.97 -2.57 -8.40
N LYS A 276 -5.09 -3.29 -8.37
CA LYS A 276 -6.11 -3.19 -7.30
C LYS A 276 -5.63 -3.90 -6.03
N VAL A 277 -5.68 -3.22 -4.88
CA VAL A 277 -5.37 -3.79 -3.54
C VAL A 277 -6.60 -3.80 -2.66
N SER A 278 -7.26 -2.65 -2.51
CA SER A 278 -8.53 -2.54 -1.78
C SER A 278 -9.62 -1.87 -2.62
N GLY A 279 -10.86 -1.94 -2.11
CA GLY A 279 -12.00 -1.16 -2.60
C GLY A 279 -12.03 0.28 -2.10
N ASP A 280 -11.05 0.71 -1.30
CA ASP A 280 -11.00 2.09 -0.82
C ASP A 280 -10.75 3.05 -1.97
N LEU A 281 -11.55 4.10 -2.00
CA LEU A 281 -11.45 5.19 -2.95
C LEU A 281 -11.73 6.49 -2.20
N PHE A 282 -11.12 7.57 -2.66
CA PHE A 282 -11.48 8.91 -2.27
C PHE A 282 -11.88 9.69 -3.52
N TYR A 283 -12.88 10.54 -3.39
CA TYR A 283 -13.30 11.42 -4.48
C TYR A 283 -13.48 12.85 -3.96
N LYS A 284 -13.29 13.82 -4.84
CA LYS A 284 -13.70 15.20 -4.61
C LYS A 284 -14.42 15.73 -5.84
N THR A 285 -15.43 16.54 -5.59
CA THR A 285 -16.21 17.30 -6.58
C THR A 285 -16.21 18.79 -6.22
N TRP A 286 -16.23 19.63 -7.24
CA TRP A 286 -16.36 21.09 -7.11
C TRP A 286 -16.90 21.70 -8.40
N VAL A 287 -17.50 22.88 -8.29
CA VAL A 287 -17.93 23.67 -9.46
C VAL A 287 -16.88 24.72 -9.83
N SER A 288 -16.75 25.02 -11.11
CA SER A 288 -15.89 26.07 -11.65
C SER A 288 -16.54 26.81 -12.82
N GLY A 289 -16.12 28.04 -13.10
CA GLY A 289 -16.56 28.87 -14.22
C GLY A 289 -16.48 30.37 -13.91
N GLN A 290 -16.74 31.23 -14.90
CA GLN A 290 -16.82 32.68 -14.68
C GLN A 290 -18.11 33.02 -13.92
N ASN A 291 -18.01 33.81 -12.85
CA ASN A 291 -19.13 34.20 -11.98
C ASN A 291 -19.92 33.02 -11.36
N VAL A 292 -19.29 31.86 -11.23
CA VAL A 292 -19.94 30.67 -10.66
C VAL A 292 -20.21 30.86 -9.17
N ILE A 293 -21.44 30.57 -8.80
CA ILE A 293 -21.86 30.53 -7.40
C ILE A 293 -21.37 29.20 -6.80
N ALA A 294 -20.42 29.25 -5.89
CA ALA A 294 -19.72 28.06 -5.37
C ALA A 294 -20.66 27.00 -4.77
N ASP A 295 -21.80 27.42 -4.22
CA ASP A 295 -22.85 26.57 -3.64
C ASP A 295 -24.07 26.39 -4.58
N GLY A 296 -23.86 26.56 -5.90
CA GLY A 296 -24.90 26.38 -6.91
C GLY A 296 -25.29 24.92 -7.15
N ILE A 297 -24.40 23.97 -6.85
CA ILE A 297 -24.63 22.52 -6.87
C ILE A 297 -24.06 21.93 -5.57
N THR A 298 -24.72 20.94 -4.98
CA THR A 298 -24.17 20.20 -3.83
C THR A 298 -22.90 19.45 -4.26
N THR A 299 -21.74 19.84 -3.74
CA THR A 299 -20.46 19.17 -4.02
C THR A 299 -19.68 18.96 -2.72
N THR A 300 -18.53 18.30 -2.81
CA THR A 300 -17.59 18.20 -1.68
C THR A 300 -16.75 19.47 -1.48
N ASN A 301 -16.95 20.51 -2.30
CA ASN A 301 -16.17 21.74 -2.30
C ASN A 301 -14.66 21.50 -2.37
N GLY A 302 -14.24 20.55 -3.23
CA GLY A 302 -12.84 20.20 -3.42
C GLY A 302 -12.19 19.41 -2.28
N THR A 303 -12.95 18.98 -1.27
CA THR A 303 -12.44 18.15 -0.16
C THR A 303 -12.62 16.66 -0.48
N TYR A 304 -11.59 15.86 -0.27
CA TYR A 304 -11.69 14.41 -0.47
C TYR A 304 -12.62 13.76 0.55
N GLN A 305 -13.60 13.00 0.04
CA GLN A 305 -14.50 12.14 0.79
C GLN A 305 -14.20 10.68 0.49
N GLN A 306 -14.24 9.82 1.51
CA GLN A 306 -14.06 8.39 1.33
C GLN A 306 -15.30 7.79 0.64
N TYR A 307 -15.07 6.81 -0.23
CA TYR A 307 -16.08 6.03 -0.90
C TYR A 307 -15.63 4.57 -0.96
N ALA A 308 -16.53 3.65 -0.62
CA ALA A 308 -16.27 2.23 -0.73
C ALA A 308 -16.72 1.74 -2.11
N LEU A 309 -15.77 1.38 -2.98
CA LEU A 309 -16.10 0.74 -4.25
C LEU A 309 -16.63 -0.67 -3.99
N GLY A 310 -17.83 -0.95 -4.50
CA GLY A 310 -18.36 -2.31 -4.56
C GLY A 310 -17.61 -3.18 -5.57
N ASP A 311 -18.00 -4.45 -5.66
CA ASP A 311 -17.32 -5.44 -6.52
C ASP A 311 -17.35 -5.09 -8.02
N ASN A 312 -18.36 -4.33 -8.45
CA ASN A 312 -18.51 -3.85 -9.82
C ASN A 312 -17.67 -2.58 -10.13
N ASN A 313 -16.89 -2.09 -9.16
CA ASN A 313 -16.10 -0.86 -9.25
C ASN A 313 -16.92 0.39 -9.67
N GLN A 314 -18.21 0.43 -9.38
CA GLN A 314 -19.06 1.57 -9.73
C GLN A 314 -19.01 2.67 -8.67
N LEU A 315 -18.76 3.89 -9.14
CA LEU A 315 -18.95 5.13 -8.40
C LEU A 315 -20.31 5.71 -8.79
N LYS A 316 -21.17 5.94 -7.79
CA LYS A 316 -22.43 6.67 -7.97
C LYS A 316 -22.52 7.77 -6.93
N LEU A 317 -22.65 9.01 -7.40
CA LEU A 317 -22.82 10.19 -6.56
C LEU A 317 -24.17 10.83 -6.85
N ASP A 318 -24.98 11.04 -5.81
CA ASP A 318 -26.23 11.80 -5.93
C ASP A 318 -25.97 13.27 -5.58
N LEU A 319 -26.39 14.15 -6.48
CA LEU A 319 -26.13 15.59 -6.44
C LEU A 319 -27.44 16.37 -6.62
N GLN A 320 -27.45 17.63 -6.23
CA GLN A 320 -28.61 18.52 -6.34
C GLN A 320 -28.20 19.89 -6.86
N ALA A 321 -28.91 20.39 -7.87
CA ALA A 321 -28.81 21.78 -8.31
C ALA A 321 -29.55 22.68 -7.32
N LEU A 322 -28.97 23.81 -6.94
CA LEU A 322 -29.51 24.71 -5.91
C LEU A 322 -29.81 26.11 -6.47
N LYS A 323 -28.90 26.66 -7.28
CA LYS A 323 -29.02 28.03 -7.79
C LYS A 323 -28.86 28.06 -9.31
N THR A 324 -29.56 29.00 -9.95
CA THR A 324 -29.45 29.18 -11.41
C THR A 324 -28.05 29.58 -11.84
N GLY A 325 -27.62 29.10 -13.00
CA GLY A 325 -26.32 29.41 -13.58
C GLY A 325 -25.80 28.31 -14.49
N ASP A 326 -24.73 28.64 -15.22
CA ASP A 326 -23.94 27.70 -16.00
C ASP A 326 -22.73 27.25 -15.17
N TYR A 327 -22.61 25.94 -14.96
CA TYR A 327 -21.60 25.34 -14.08
C TYR A 327 -20.77 24.32 -14.86
N THR A 328 -19.45 24.33 -14.64
CA THR A 328 -18.61 23.16 -14.91
C THR A 328 -18.44 22.37 -13.63
N LEU A 329 -19.07 21.20 -13.55
CA LEU A 329 -18.88 20.24 -12.46
C LEU A 329 -17.60 19.44 -12.71
N ASN A 330 -16.67 19.48 -11.76
CA ASN A 330 -15.42 18.73 -11.81
C ASN A 330 -15.48 17.56 -10.83
N ILE A 331 -14.81 16.46 -11.18
CA ILE A 331 -14.58 15.32 -10.30
C ILE A 331 -13.15 14.80 -10.45
N GLN A 332 -12.53 14.42 -9.33
CA GLN A 332 -11.23 13.78 -9.30
C GLN A 332 -11.22 12.65 -8.27
N LEU A 333 -10.53 11.57 -8.59
CA LEU A 333 -10.37 10.40 -7.74
C LEU A 333 -9.00 10.42 -7.06
N LYS A 334 -8.88 9.70 -5.94
CA LYS A 334 -7.62 9.43 -5.25
C LYS A 334 -7.66 8.04 -4.62
N ASP A 335 -6.56 7.31 -4.72
CA ASP A 335 -6.44 5.98 -4.10
C ASP A 335 -6.02 6.07 -2.62
N GLU A 336 -5.90 4.91 -1.97
CA GLU A 336 -5.48 4.75 -0.57
C GLU A 336 -4.02 5.15 -0.31
N PHE A 337 -3.23 5.35 -1.37
CA PHE A 337 -1.83 5.75 -1.29
C PHE A 337 -1.60 7.22 -1.68
N GLY A 338 -2.67 7.94 -2.03
CA GLY A 338 -2.64 9.36 -2.36
C GLY A 338 -2.43 9.67 -3.85
N ASN A 339 -2.40 8.67 -4.73
CA ASN A 339 -2.29 8.89 -6.18
C ASN A 339 -3.63 9.41 -6.70
N GLU A 340 -3.60 10.54 -7.42
CA GLU A 340 -4.81 11.17 -7.96
C GLU A 340 -5.03 10.81 -9.44
N SER A 341 -6.31 10.75 -9.86
CA SER A 341 -6.66 10.65 -11.28
C SER A 341 -6.59 12.00 -11.99
N ASP A 342 -6.73 11.99 -13.31
CA ASP A 342 -7.13 13.18 -14.06
C ASP A 342 -8.51 13.69 -13.61
N VAL A 343 -8.76 14.98 -13.83
CA VAL A 343 -10.04 15.63 -13.56
C VAL A 343 -11.00 15.38 -14.72
N LYS A 344 -12.21 14.89 -14.43
CA LYS A 344 -13.32 14.85 -15.39
C LYS A 344 -14.26 16.02 -15.18
N GLN A 345 -14.81 16.54 -16.28
CA GLN A 345 -15.61 17.76 -16.29
C GLN A 345 -16.94 17.55 -17.00
N PHE A 346 -17.99 18.19 -16.48
CA PHE A 346 -19.33 18.15 -17.04
C PHE A 346 -19.94 19.55 -17.06
N GLN A 347 -20.55 19.92 -18.19
CA GLN A 347 -21.31 21.17 -18.29
C GLN A 347 -22.73 20.94 -17.78
N ILE A 348 -23.14 21.74 -16.78
CA ILE A 348 -24.45 21.70 -16.15
C ILE A 348 -25.08 23.09 -16.26
N LYS A 349 -26.31 23.15 -16.75
CA LYS A 349 -27.10 24.37 -16.79
C LYS A 349 -28.27 24.27 -15.80
N VAL A 350 -28.42 25.27 -14.94
CA VAL A 350 -29.53 25.37 -13.99
C VAL A 350 -30.36 26.62 -14.33
N ASP A 351 -31.59 26.44 -14.78
CA ASP A 351 -32.48 27.52 -15.21
C ASP A 351 -33.79 27.49 -14.40
N ASN A 352 -34.42 28.64 -14.14
CA ASN A 352 -35.76 28.61 -13.56
C ASN A 352 -36.79 28.05 -14.57
N PRO A 353 -37.84 27.38 -14.09
CA PRO A 353 -38.93 26.90 -14.95
C PRO A 353 -39.65 28.06 -15.66
N ILE A 354 -40.40 27.70 -16.70
CA ILE A 354 -41.34 28.61 -17.36
C ILE A 354 -42.45 28.94 -16.35
N LYS A 355 -42.82 30.21 -16.24
CA LYS A 355 -43.94 30.67 -15.41
C LYS A 355 -44.94 31.44 -16.26
N ILE A 356 -46.19 31.00 -16.23
CA ILE A 356 -47.32 31.76 -16.80
C ILE A 356 -47.94 32.57 -15.67
N ASN A 357 -47.77 33.88 -15.71
CA ASN A 357 -48.29 34.78 -14.66
C ASN A 357 -49.78 35.05 -14.84
N SER A 358 -50.25 35.11 -16.09
CA SER A 358 -51.66 35.25 -16.42
C SER A 358 -51.93 34.82 -17.87
N GLY A 359 -53.14 34.37 -18.13
CA GLY A 359 -53.66 34.30 -19.49
C GLY A 359 -55.17 34.42 -19.55
N SER A 360 -55.68 34.88 -20.69
CA SER A 360 -57.10 34.96 -20.99
C SER A 360 -57.32 34.89 -22.50
N VAL A 361 -58.50 34.40 -22.87
CA VAL A 361 -58.93 34.30 -24.27
C VAL A 361 -60.34 34.83 -24.41
N VAL A 362 -60.56 35.67 -25.42
CA VAL A 362 -61.88 36.12 -25.86
C VAL A 362 -62.15 35.52 -27.24
N LEU A 363 -63.17 34.68 -27.37
CA LEU A 363 -63.65 34.16 -28.65
C LEU A 363 -64.44 35.25 -29.37
N LEU A 364 -64.10 35.50 -30.62
CA LEU A 364 -64.76 36.46 -31.48
C LEU A 364 -65.77 35.75 -32.36
N VAL A 365 -67.01 36.21 -32.31
CA VAL A 365 -68.11 35.60 -33.04
C VAL A 365 -68.91 36.72 -33.72
N ASP A 366 -69.14 36.59 -35.01
CA ASP A 366 -70.06 37.47 -35.73
C ASP A 366 -71.40 36.77 -35.91
N LYS A 367 -72.45 37.52 -35.64
CA LYS A 367 -73.84 37.15 -35.91
C LYS A 367 -74.35 37.99 -37.05
N HIS A 368 -74.61 37.34 -38.17
CA HIS A 368 -75.11 37.99 -39.37
C HIS A 368 -76.62 37.81 -39.47
N LYS A 369 -77.30 38.83 -39.97
CA LYS A 369 -78.70 38.74 -40.38
C LYS A 369 -78.81 39.01 -41.87
N GLY A 370 -79.54 38.16 -42.57
CA GLY A 370 -79.80 38.33 -44.00
C GLY A 370 -81.17 37.79 -44.38
N THR A 371 -81.50 37.94 -45.66
CA THR A 371 -82.75 37.43 -46.22
C THR A 371 -82.38 36.48 -47.37
N TYR A 372 -82.75 35.20 -47.26
CA TYR A 372 -82.55 34.22 -48.32
C TYR A 372 -83.93 33.67 -48.75
N GLN A 373 -84.28 33.86 -50.03
CA GLN A 373 -85.56 33.44 -50.60
C GLN A 373 -86.79 33.87 -49.77
N ASN A 374 -86.83 35.14 -49.34
CA ASN A 374 -87.89 35.75 -48.52
C ASN A 374 -88.00 35.21 -47.07
N PHE A 375 -87.01 34.48 -46.58
CA PHE A 375 -86.92 34.11 -45.16
C PHE A 375 -85.80 34.90 -44.47
N ASP A 376 -86.08 35.41 -43.28
CA ASP A 376 -85.04 35.92 -42.38
C ASP A 376 -84.13 34.76 -41.99
N THR A 377 -82.87 34.85 -42.37
CA THR A 377 -81.82 33.92 -41.99
C THR A 377 -80.84 34.61 -41.08
N SER A 378 -80.35 33.87 -40.10
CA SER A 378 -79.17 34.27 -39.33
C SER A 378 -78.12 33.20 -39.47
N TRP A 379 -76.86 33.62 -39.59
CA TRP A 379 -75.74 32.70 -39.50
C TRP A 379 -74.71 33.25 -38.54
N ILE A 380 -74.00 32.33 -37.91
CA ILE A 380 -72.92 32.67 -37.00
C ILE A 380 -71.62 32.22 -37.65
N SER A 381 -70.66 33.13 -37.67
CA SER A 381 -69.29 32.83 -38.03
C SER A 381 -68.41 33.03 -36.83
N TYR A 382 -67.62 32.02 -36.51
CA TYR A 382 -66.45 32.21 -35.68
C TYR A 382 -65.48 33.12 -36.45
N LYS A 383 -64.95 34.14 -35.78
CA LYS A 383 -64.03 35.13 -36.34
C LYS A 383 -62.62 35.02 -35.77
N GLY A 384 -62.38 34.06 -34.88
CA GLY A 384 -61.09 33.85 -34.24
C GLY A 384 -61.10 34.26 -32.77
N ALA A 385 -59.97 34.71 -32.25
CA ALA A 385 -59.79 34.96 -30.82
C ALA A 385 -58.89 36.14 -30.52
N LYS A 386 -59.12 36.82 -29.38
CA LYS A 386 -58.15 37.72 -28.74
C LYS A 386 -57.47 36.98 -27.61
N ILE A 387 -56.15 36.96 -27.66
CA ILE A 387 -55.30 36.22 -26.75
C ILE A 387 -54.49 37.21 -25.91
N SER A 388 -54.56 37.05 -24.60
CA SER A 388 -53.71 37.78 -23.65
C SER A 388 -52.90 36.77 -22.85
N VAL A 389 -51.57 36.88 -22.85
CA VAL A 389 -50.66 35.98 -22.14
C VAL A 389 -49.49 36.76 -21.57
N ASN A 390 -49.28 36.63 -20.26
CA ASN A 390 -48.09 37.10 -19.58
C ASN A 390 -47.30 35.90 -19.08
N ALA A 391 -46.12 35.68 -19.62
CA ALA A 391 -45.24 34.60 -19.20
C ALA A 391 -43.78 35.05 -19.18
N ASN A 392 -42.99 34.40 -18.34
CA ASN A 392 -41.57 34.62 -18.26
C ASN A 392 -40.84 33.31 -18.00
N THR A 393 -39.60 33.26 -18.44
CA THR A 393 -38.66 32.18 -18.12
C THR A 393 -37.73 32.62 -17.00
N GLY A 394 -36.96 31.67 -16.48
CA GLY A 394 -35.77 31.98 -15.70
C GLY A 394 -34.67 32.64 -16.52
N ALA A 395 -33.73 33.28 -15.82
CA ALA A 395 -32.48 33.76 -16.42
C ALA A 395 -31.81 32.61 -17.20
N GLY A 396 -31.41 32.89 -18.45
CA GLY A 396 -30.75 31.93 -19.33
C GLY A 396 -31.68 31.04 -20.17
N ASN A 397 -32.98 31.00 -19.90
CA ASN A 397 -33.95 30.30 -20.74
C ASN A 397 -34.81 31.29 -21.54
N LYS A 398 -35.29 30.89 -22.71
CA LYS A 398 -36.04 31.76 -23.62
C LYS A 398 -37.32 31.10 -24.11
N ILE A 399 -38.35 31.91 -24.38
CA ILE A 399 -39.64 31.46 -24.90
C ILE A 399 -39.52 31.28 -26.41
N SER A 400 -39.87 30.09 -26.91
CA SER A 400 -39.85 29.77 -28.35
C SER A 400 -41.18 30.04 -29.02
N LYS A 401 -42.28 29.63 -28.38
CA LYS A 401 -43.63 29.81 -28.90
C LYS A 401 -44.70 29.72 -27.82
N ILE A 402 -45.88 30.25 -28.13
CA ILE A 402 -47.12 30.04 -27.38
C ILE A 402 -48.10 29.30 -28.29
N VAL A 403 -48.73 28.24 -27.76
CA VAL A 403 -49.83 27.55 -28.43
C VAL A 403 -51.10 27.76 -27.61
N VAL A 404 -52.15 28.25 -28.25
CA VAL A 404 -53.45 28.45 -27.61
C VAL A 404 -54.46 27.54 -28.26
N GLU A 405 -55.01 26.63 -27.49
CA GLU A 405 -56.10 25.76 -27.90
C GLU A 405 -57.40 26.30 -27.33
N THR A 406 -58.37 26.57 -28.20
CA THR A 406 -59.70 27.04 -27.80
C THR A 406 -60.74 25.98 -28.10
N TYR A 407 -61.71 25.88 -27.20
CA TYR A 407 -62.78 24.91 -27.29
C TYR A 407 -64.09 25.64 -27.04
N PHE A 408 -65.06 25.48 -27.92
CA PHE A 408 -66.39 26.06 -27.72
C PHE A 408 -67.49 25.16 -28.25
N GLN A 409 -68.67 25.30 -27.66
CA GLN A 409 -69.86 24.57 -28.05
C GLN A 409 -70.87 25.50 -28.69
N PHE A 410 -71.26 25.17 -29.91
CA PHE A 410 -72.38 25.78 -30.60
C PHE A 410 -73.58 24.84 -30.50
N ARG A 411 -74.71 25.30 -29.92
CA ARG A 411 -75.92 24.49 -29.68
C ARG A 411 -75.65 23.22 -28.84
N ASP A 412 -76.11 22.07 -29.33
CA ASP A 412 -75.91 20.73 -28.76
C ASP A 412 -74.93 19.92 -29.62
N TRP A 413 -74.14 20.61 -30.45
CA TRP A 413 -73.11 19.98 -31.27
C TRP A 413 -71.87 19.64 -30.44
N ALA A 414 -71.04 18.77 -31.01
CA ALA A 414 -69.74 18.45 -30.44
C ALA A 414 -68.90 19.73 -30.26
N GLU A 415 -68.08 19.71 -29.21
CA GLU A 415 -67.12 20.78 -28.92
C GLU A 415 -66.18 20.98 -30.13
N THR A 416 -66.11 22.21 -30.62
CA THR A 416 -65.22 22.60 -31.72
C THR A 416 -63.90 23.07 -31.15
N LYS A 417 -62.78 22.53 -31.66
CA LYS A 417 -61.42 22.88 -31.24
C LYS A 417 -60.72 23.71 -32.32
N HIS A 418 -60.12 24.82 -31.93
CA HIS A 418 -59.14 25.56 -32.74
C HIS A 418 -57.80 25.62 -32.01
N SER A 419 -56.71 25.73 -32.77
CA SER A 419 -55.35 25.84 -32.24
C SER A 419 -54.62 26.96 -32.95
N TYR A 420 -54.04 27.86 -32.17
CA TYR A 420 -53.29 29.01 -32.63
C TYR A 420 -51.86 28.90 -32.15
N THR A 421 -50.89 29.17 -33.02
CA THR A 421 -49.46 29.21 -32.65
C THR A 421 -48.93 30.62 -32.85
N ILE A 422 -48.22 31.11 -31.84
CA ILE A 422 -47.47 32.36 -31.84
C ILE A 422 -46.00 31.99 -31.68
N ASP A 423 -45.22 32.08 -32.75
CA ASP A 423 -43.78 31.81 -32.73
C ASP A 423 -42.98 33.09 -32.46
N TYR A 424 -41.90 32.97 -31.69
CA TYR A 424 -40.96 34.06 -31.39
C TYR A 424 -39.58 33.74 -31.96
N ASN A 425 -39.15 34.52 -32.95
CA ASN A 425 -37.85 34.33 -33.61
C ASN A 425 -36.68 34.93 -32.80
N ASP A 426 -36.98 35.89 -31.92
CA ASP A 426 -36.02 36.60 -31.07
C ASP A 426 -35.81 35.94 -29.71
N PHE A 427 -36.58 34.89 -29.40
CA PHE A 427 -36.49 34.10 -28.18
C PHE A 427 -36.46 34.96 -26.91
N PRO A 428 -37.54 35.67 -26.58
CA PRO A 428 -37.57 36.59 -25.44
C PRO A 428 -37.61 35.82 -24.11
N GLU A 429 -37.08 36.43 -23.04
CA GLU A 429 -37.20 35.89 -21.67
C GLU A 429 -38.57 36.17 -21.05
N LYS A 430 -39.29 37.14 -21.61
CA LYS A 430 -40.61 37.57 -21.15
C LYS A 430 -41.48 37.92 -22.34
N VAL A 431 -42.71 37.46 -22.29
CA VAL A 431 -43.78 37.79 -23.24
C VAL A 431 -44.92 38.43 -22.47
N ASP A 432 -45.47 39.51 -23.02
CA ASP A 432 -46.63 40.23 -22.50
C ASP A 432 -47.56 40.53 -23.69
N GLU A 433 -48.18 39.49 -24.21
CA GLU A 433 -49.17 39.59 -25.28
C GLU A 433 -50.47 40.12 -24.70
N LYS A 434 -50.96 41.25 -25.23
CA LYS A 434 -52.20 41.88 -24.78
C LYS A 434 -53.17 41.99 -25.95
N ASP A 435 -54.29 41.30 -25.80
CA ASP A 435 -55.41 41.28 -26.75
C ASP A 435 -54.98 41.04 -28.19
N ARG A 436 -53.97 40.19 -28.39
CA ARG A 436 -53.51 39.81 -29.71
C ARG A 436 -54.62 39.09 -30.44
N GLN A 437 -55.19 39.77 -31.44
CA GLN A 437 -56.26 39.23 -32.26
C GLN A 437 -55.67 38.30 -33.33
N ILE A 438 -56.23 37.10 -33.42
CA ILE A 438 -55.98 36.15 -34.50
C ILE A 438 -57.30 35.92 -35.19
N ASP A 439 -57.37 36.31 -36.46
CA ASP A 439 -58.56 36.15 -37.28
C ASP A 439 -58.66 34.72 -37.84
N ASP A 440 -59.86 34.16 -37.78
CA ASP A 440 -60.20 32.84 -38.31
C ASP A 440 -61.65 32.89 -38.77
N ASP A 441 -61.92 32.85 -40.07
CA ASP A 441 -63.28 32.99 -40.59
C ASP A 441 -63.89 31.62 -40.90
N GLN A 442 -64.57 31.05 -39.91
CA GLN A 442 -65.31 29.81 -40.07
C GLN A 442 -66.81 30.04 -39.88
N SER A 443 -67.57 29.82 -40.95
CA SER A 443 -69.02 29.72 -40.87
C SER A 443 -69.41 28.51 -40.02
N LEU A 444 -70.07 28.73 -38.89
CA LEU A 444 -70.50 27.65 -37.99
C LEU A 444 -71.84 27.05 -38.43
N ASP A 445 -72.78 27.84 -38.97
CA ASP A 445 -74.05 27.34 -39.51
C ASP A 445 -74.60 28.30 -40.56
N LYS A 446 -74.85 27.84 -41.79
CA LYS A 446 -75.33 28.69 -42.91
C LYS A 446 -76.85 28.81 -43.00
N ASN A 447 -77.63 28.00 -42.28
CA ASN A 447 -79.07 27.87 -42.53
C ASN A 447 -79.90 27.91 -41.23
N ASN A 448 -79.67 28.91 -40.39
CA ASN A 448 -80.36 28.97 -39.10
C ASN A 448 -81.57 29.93 -39.09
N ARG A 449 -82.71 29.40 -38.65
CA ARG A 449 -83.96 30.14 -38.38
C ARG A 449 -84.12 30.54 -36.89
N ASN A 450 -83.24 30.07 -36.01
CA ASN A 450 -83.29 30.33 -34.57
C ASN A 450 -82.05 31.10 -34.08
N ASN A 451 -82.27 32.03 -33.15
CA ASN A 451 -81.32 33.01 -32.64
C ASN A 451 -80.29 32.42 -31.64
N ASP A 452 -79.72 31.26 -31.94
CA ASP A 452 -78.84 30.54 -31.00
C ASP A 452 -77.48 31.23 -30.83
N ASP A 453 -76.93 31.20 -29.62
CA ASP A 453 -75.63 31.80 -29.28
C ASP A 453 -74.60 30.72 -28.89
N VAL A 454 -73.31 31.04 -28.95
CA VAL A 454 -72.25 30.17 -28.42
C VAL A 454 -72.44 30.08 -26.90
N LYS A 455 -72.59 28.85 -26.37
CA LYS A 455 -73.03 28.63 -24.98
C LYS A 455 -71.89 28.70 -23.96
N SER A 456 -70.70 28.25 -24.36
CA SER A 456 -69.53 28.16 -23.48
C SER A 456 -68.25 28.13 -24.30
N GLY A 457 -67.17 28.64 -23.70
CA GLY A 457 -65.82 28.56 -24.23
C GLY A 457 -64.84 28.23 -23.12
N ARG A 458 -63.83 27.41 -23.44
CA ARG A 458 -62.65 27.17 -22.59
C ARG A 458 -61.40 27.24 -23.45
N TYR A 459 -60.27 27.47 -22.82
CA TYR A 459 -58.97 27.52 -23.49
C TYR A 459 -57.91 26.76 -22.70
N VAL A 460 -56.85 26.39 -23.41
CA VAL A 460 -55.58 25.92 -22.85
C VAL A 460 -54.47 26.72 -23.52
N ILE A 461 -53.64 27.40 -22.73
CA ILE A 461 -52.45 28.10 -23.23
C ILE A 461 -51.24 27.27 -22.83
N PHE A 462 -50.40 26.95 -23.80
CA PHE A 462 -49.09 26.33 -23.62
C PHE A 462 -48.01 27.36 -23.94
N VAL A 463 -47.02 27.52 -23.06
CA VAL A 463 -45.84 28.35 -23.32
C VAL A 463 -44.64 27.45 -23.38
N TYR A 464 -43.97 27.42 -24.53
CA TYR A 464 -42.80 26.58 -24.78
C TYR A 464 -41.51 27.37 -24.64
N ASP A 465 -40.47 26.73 -24.11
CA ASP A 465 -39.12 27.26 -24.16
C ASP A 465 -38.32 26.76 -25.39
N THR A 466 -37.11 27.24 -25.56
CA THR A 466 -36.19 26.83 -26.64
C THR A 466 -35.73 25.37 -26.58
N GLN A 467 -35.97 24.67 -25.48
CA GLN A 467 -35.64 23.25 -25.32
C GLN A 467 -36.86 22.34 -25.53
N GLY A 468 -38.03 22.92 -25.85
CA GLY A 468 -39.28 22.20 -26.06
C GLY A 468 -40.01 21.82 -24.76
N ARG A 469 -39.54 22.29 -23.59
CA ARG A 469 -40.31 22.20 -22.34
C ARG A 469 -41.46 23.19 -22.40
N TYR A 470 -42.56 22.91 -21.70
CA TYR A 470 -43.69 23.83 -21.64
C TYR A 470 -44.32 23.91 -20.27
N GLU A 471 -44.94 25.04 -19.99
CA GLU A 471 -45.92 25.23 -18.92
C GLU A 471 -47.29 25.45 -19.56
N LYS A 472 -48.37 25.10 -18.85
CA LYS A 472 -49.73 25.36 -19.34
C LYS A 472 -50.66 25.94 -18.29
N ILE A 473 -51.62 26.71 -18.76
CA ILE A 473 -52.78 27.15 -17.97
C ILE A 473 -54.07 26.88 -18.73
N GLU A 474 -55.15 26.67 -17.99
CA GLU A 474 -56.48 26.39 -18.54
C GLU A 474 -57.48 27.35 -17.91
N GLY A 475 -58.50 27.75 -18.67
CA GLY A 475 -59.51 28.67 -18.17
C GLY A 475 -60.76 28.73 -19.05
N SER A 476 -61.76 29.49 -18.60
CA SER A 476 -62.95 29.79 -19.39
C SER A 476 -62.68 30.96 -20.34
N ALA A 477 -63.07 30.82 -21.60
CA ALA A 477 -62.97 31.88 -22.58
C ALA A 477 -64.22 32.77 -22.52
N LEU A 478 -64.01 34.09 -22.60
CA LEU A 478 -65.12 35.03 -22.79
C LEU A 478 -65.59 34.96 -24.25
N ILE A 479 -66.89 35.13 -24.48
CA ILE A 479 -67.46 35.15 -25.83
C ILE A 479 -67.87 36.58 -26.13
N GLN A 480 -67.30 37.15 -27.20
CA GLN A 480 -67.65 38.47 -27.70
C GLN A 480 -68.39 38.32 -29.03
N THR A 481 -69.70 38.56 -28.99
CA THR A 481 -70.57 38.53 -30.18
C THR A 481 -70.71 39.92 -30.78
N GLN A 482 -70.45 40.07 -32.08
CA GLN A 482 -70.75 41.28 -32.86
C GLN A 482 -71.95 41.04 -33.77
N ASN A 483 -72.91 41.95 -33.77
CA ASN A 483 -74.03 41.90 -34.71
C ASN A 483 -73.62 42.64 -36.00
N LYS A 484 -73.64 41.93 -37.13
CA LYS A 484 -73.34 42.48 -38.46
C LYS A 484 -74.55 42.46 -39.38
#